data_AF-A0A0D0AKS7-F1
#
_entry.id   AF-A0A0D0AKS7-F1
#
_cell.length_a   1.000
_cell.length_b   1.000
_cell.length_c   1.000
_cell.angle_alpha   90.00
_cell.angle_beta   90.00
_cell.angle_gamma   90.00
#
_symmetry.space_group_name_H-M   'P 1'
#
loop_
_entity.id
_entity.type
_entity.pdbx_description
1 polymer ?
#
loop_
_entity_poly.entity_id
_entity_poly.type
_entity_poly.pdbx_seq_one_letter_code
_entity_poly.pdbx_strand_id
1 'polypeptide(L)'
;AGSRIFVQSGIYDEFLAKFTEKSRALKVGNPFATDSYQGPQMSQIQYDRIMDYIKSGKEQGATGHPGGEHHGTEGFFIQPTIFTDTTPYMRMVQEEIFGPCAVASSDIHDNFLHVIRQANDTMYCLASAVFSKDINRALTIAHRLQAGTAWIRFKASLFLHANIPFGRFKQSGIGRELGEYALKKYGFSSPFAAA
;
A
#
# COMPACT_ATOMS: atom_id res chain seq x y z
N ALA A 1 -0.81 3.03 -2.81
CA ALA A 1 -0.55 1.58 -2.96
C ALA A 1 -0.81 0.87 -1.64
N GLY A 2 -1.22 -0.41 -1.65
CA GLY A 2 -1.29 -1.24 -0.45
C GLY A 2 0.01 -2.02 -0.27
N SER A 3 1.08 -1.34 0.15
CA SER A 3 2.44 -1.91 0.19
C SER A 3 2.65 -2.94 1.29
N ARG A 4 1.88 -2.89 2.38
CA ARG A 4 1.89 -3.88 3.46
C ARG A 4 0.55 -4.61 3.51
N ILE A 5 0.59 -5.93 3.40
CA ILE A 5 -0.58 -6.80 3.33
C ILE A 5 -0.50 -7.75 4.53
N PHE A 6 -1.45 -7.61 5.44
CA PHE A 6 -1.61 -8.52 6.58
C PHE A 6 -2.70 -9.52 6.26
N VAL A 7 -2.39 -10.80 6.38
CA VAL A 7 -3.31 -11.89 6.06
C VAL A 7 -3.44 -12.81 7.26
N GLN A 8 -4.67 -13.25 7.55
CA GLN A 8 -4.94 -14.18 8.63
C GLN A 8 -4.28 -15.53 8.34
N SER A 9 -3.62 -16.13 9.35
CA SER A 9 -2.82 -17.35 9.21
C SER A 9 -3.54 -18.49 8.48
N GLY A 10 -4.81 -18.74 8.78
CA GLY A 10 -5.59 -19.82 8.18
C GLY A 10 -5.81 -19.72 6.66
N ILE A 11 -5.54 -18.57 6.03
CA ILE A 11 -5.65 -18.37 4.58
C ILE A 11 -4.36 -17.86 3.94
N TYR A 12 -3.26 -17.76 4.69
CA TYR A 12 -2.02 -17.12 4.24
C TYR A 12 -1.42 -17.83 3.02
N ASP A 13 -1.25 -19.15 3.10
CA ASP A 13 -0.60 -19.92 2.03
C ASP A 13 -1.44 -19.93 0.74
N GLU A 14 -2.76 -20.10 0.86
CA GLU A 14 -3.68 -20.05 -0.28
C GLU A 14 -3.69 -18.65 -0.91
N PHE A 15 -3.69 -17.60 -0.08
CA PHE A 15 -3.59 -16.22 -0.55
C PHE A 15 -2.28 -15.99 -1.30
N LEU A 16 -1.15 -16.40 -0.72
CA LEU A 16 0.17 -16.21 -1.31
C LEU A 16 0.30 -16.93 -2.66
N ALA A 17 -0.18 -18.16 -2.76
CA ALA A 17 -0.18 -18.93 -4.00
C ALA A 17 -0.99 -18.21 -5.10
N LYS A 18 -2.24 -17.83 -4.80
CA LYS A 18 -3.13 -17.13 -5.74
C LYS A 18 -2.60 -15.74 -6.11
N PHE A 19 -2.06 -15.00 -5.15
CA PHE A 19 -1.49 -13.67 -5.40
C PHE A 19 -0.26 -13.77 -6.29
N THR A 20 0.62 -14.74 -6.03
CA THR A 20 1.82 -15.00 -6.84
C THR A 20 1.45 -15.37 -8.27
N GLU A 21 0.48 -16.26 -8.46
CA GLU A 21 -0.01 -16.65 -9.78
C GLU A 21 -0.56 -15.44 -10.54
N LYS A 22 -1.39 -14.62 -9.88
CA LYS A 22 -1.92 -13.40 -10.49
C LYS A 22 -0.83 -12.40 -10.83
N SER A 23 0.17 -12.19 -9.97
CA SER A 23 1.29 -11.30 -10.24
C SER A 23 2.13 -11.76 -11.43
N ARG A 24 2.38 -13.07 -11.58
CA ARG A 24 3.07 -13.65 -12.74
C ARG A 24 2.30 -13.48 -14.06
N ALA A 25 0.97 -13.50 -13.99
CA ALA A 25 0.11 -13.33 -15.15
C ALA A 25 -0.01 -11.87 -15.63
N LEU A 26 0.46 -10.88 -14.84
CA LEU A 26 0.41 -9.48 -15.26
C LEU A 26 1.38 -9.22 -16.40
N LYS A 27 0.85 -8.70 -17.53
CA LYS A 27 1.68 -8.32 -18.66
C LYS A 27 2.41 -7.01 -18.36
N VAL A 28 3.72 -7.10 -18.21
CA VAL A 28 4.62 -5.93 -18.11
C VAL A 28 5.14 -5.62 -19.50
N GLY A 29 5.04 -4.37 -19.93
CA GLY A 29 5.49 -4.01 -21.28
C GLY A 29 5.12 -2.59 -21.71
N ASN A 30 5.19 -2.36 -23.02
CA ASN A 30 4.96 -1.04 -23.62
C ASN A 30 3.66 -0.40 -23.11
N PRO A 31 3.68 0.81 -22.53
CA PRO A 31 2.49 1.48 -22.00
C PRO A 31 1.46 1.84 -23.09
N PHE A 32 1.84 1.86 -24.37
CA PHE A 32 0.94 2.07 -25.49
C PHE A 32 0.31 0.77 -26.03
N ALA A 33 0.75 -0.40 -25.57
CA ALA A 33 0.14 -1.66 -25.96
C ALA A 33 -1.18 -1.88 -25.20
N THR A 34 -2.21 -2.32 -25.92
CA THR A 34 -3.57 -2.49 -25.38
C THR A 34 -3.70 -3.60 -24.34
N ASP A 35 -2.75 -4.53 -24.33
CA ASP A 35 -2.72 -5.66 -23.40
C ASP A 35 -1.66 -5.51 -22.30
N SER A 36 -0.95 -4.37 -22.24
CA SER A 36 -0.01 -4.07 -21.16
C SER A 36 -0.76 -3.64 -19.91
N TYR A 37 -0.48 -4.30 -18.79
CA TYR A 37 -1.04 -3.94 -17.49
C TYR A 37 -0.11 -3.01 -16.71
N GLN A 38 1.20 -3.19 -16.85
CA GLN A 38 2.20 -2.43 -16.12
C GLN A 38 3.29 -1.88 -17.05
N GLY A 39 3.45 -0.57 -17.03
CA GLY A 39 4.52 0.15 -17.74
C GLY A 39 5.85 0.20 -16.96
N PRO A 40 6.85 0.92 -17.50
CA PRO A 40 8.13 1.09 -16.83
C PRO A 40 8.02 2.10 -15.67
N GLN A 41 9.05 2.11 -14.83
CA GLN A 41 9.25 3.19 -13.86
C GLN A 41 9.59 4.50 -14.60
N MET A 42 9.26 5.63 -13.98
CA MET A 42 9.34 6.96 -14.60
C MET A 42 10.77 7.34 -15.04
N SER A 43 11.79 6.90 -14.30
CA SER A 43 13.19 7.28 -14.56
C SER A 43 14.17 6.24 -14.00
N GLN A 44 15.42 6.33 -14.45
CA GLN A 44 16.52 5.50 -13.94
C GLN A 44 16.69 5.67 -12.42
N ILE A 45 16.61 6.89 -11.90
CA ILE A 45 16.73 7.18 -10.46
C ILE A 45 15.66 6.43 -9.65
N GLN A 46 14.42 6.39 -10.14
CA GLN A 46 13.35 5.64 -9.47
C GLN A 46 13.58 4.14 -9.57
N TYR A 47 13.99 3.67 -10.75
CA TYR A 47 14.31 2.27 -10.97
C TYR A 47 15.42 1.77 -10.03
N ASP A 48 16.55 2.46 -10.00
CA ASP A 48 17.71 2.11 -9.17
C ASP A 48 17.30 2.12 -7.69
N ARG A 49 16.54 3.13 -7.25
CA ARG A 49 16.02 3.21 -5.88
C ARG A 49 15.15 1.99 -5.52
N ILE A 50 14.24 1.58 -6.40
CA ILE A 50 13.38 0.41 -6.15
C ILE A 50 14.22 -0.87 -6.12
N MET A 51 15.17 -1.02 -7.04
CA MET A 51 16.07 -2.18 -7.09
C MET A 51 16.95 -2.27 -5.84
N ASP A 52 17.40 -1.12 -5.29
CA ASP A 52 18.13 -1.07 -4.02
C ASP A 52 17.28 -1.54 -2.84
N TYR A 53 16.00 -1.18 -2.77
CA TYR A 53 15.09 -1.72 -1.75
C TYR A 53 14.92 -3.22 -1.87
N ILE A 54 14.75 -3.73 -3.09
CA ILE A 54 14.59 -5.16 -3.35
C ILE A 54 15.86 -5.91 -2.94
N LYS A 55 17.03 -5.42 -3.35
CA LYS A 55 18.32 -5.99 -2.99
C LYS A 55 18.51 -6.02 -1.48
N SER A 56 18.29 -4.90 -0.81
CA SER A 56 18.39 -4.78 0.65
C SER A 56 17.43 -5.73 1.38
N GLY A 57 16.22 -5.92 0.86
CA GLY A 57 15.25 -6.89 1.38
C GLY A 57 15.74 -8.33 1.26
N LYS A 58 16.23 -8.73 0.08
CA LYS A 58 16.81 -10.06 -0.17
C LYS A 58 18.01 -10.34 0.74
N GLU A 59 18.91 -9.36 0.91
CA GLU A 59 20.07 -9.45 1.82
C GLU A 59 19.67 -9.63 3.29
N GLN A 60 18.50 -9.10 3.69
CA GLN A 60 17.94 -9.26 5.03
C GLN A 60 17.11 -10.54 5.19
N GLY A 61 16.98 -11.37 4.15
CA GLY A 61 16.29 -12.66 4.18
C GLY A 61 14.85 -12.64 3.66
N ALA A 62 14.38 -11.56 3.04
CA ALA A 62 13.06 -11.53 2.42
C ALA A 62 13.03 -12.37 1.13
N THR A 63 11.94 -13.14 0.96
CA THR A 63 11.74 -13.98 -0.22
C THR A 63 10.81 -13.29 -1.22
N GLY A 64 11.21 -13.18 -2.49
CA GLY A 64 10.43 -12.51 -3.53
C GLY A 64 9.61 -13.47 -4.42
N HIS A 65 8.33 -13.17 -4.60
CA HIS A 65 7.38 -13.96 -5.39
C HIS A 65 6.60 -13.08 -6.40
N PRO A 66 6.84 -13.20 -7.71
CA PRO A 66 8.09 -13.63 -8.33
C PRO A 66 9.21 -12.61 -8.12
N GLY A 67 10.41 -13.10 -7.75
CA GLY A 67 11.65 -12.71 -8.42
C GLY A 67 12.28 -11.36 -8.07
N GLY A 68 11.54 -10.27 -7.89
CA GLY A 68 12.13 -8.96 -7.53
C GLY A 68 13.29 -8.56 -8.45
N GLU A 69 13.06 -8.62 -9.76
CA GLU A 69 14.09 -8.47 -10.78
C GLU A 69 13.65 -7.51 -11.90
N HIS A 70 14.62 -7.11 -12.71
CA HIS A 70 14.38 -6.41 -13.96
C HIS A 70 13.51 -7.25 -14.89
N HIS A 71 12.64 -6.60 -15.65
CA HIS A 71 11.81 -7.26 -16.65
C HIS A 71 12.25 -6.86 -18.07
N GLY A 72 12.64 -7.84 -18.89
CA GLY A 72 13.12 -7.60 -20.24
C GLY A 72 14.59 -7.20 -20.29
N THR A 73 14.99 -6.51 -21.35
CA THR A 73 16.40 -6.11 -21.59
C THR A 73 16.57 -4.59 -21.69
N GLU A 74 15.49 -3.85 -21.90
CA GLU A 74 15.51 -2.41 -22.13
C GLU A 74 14.44 -1.71 -21.29
N GLY A 75 14.68 -0.44 -20.97
CA GLY A 75 13.76 0.37 -20.18
C GLY A 75 13.76 -0.01 -18.69
N PHE A 76 13.01 0.78 -17.92
CA PHE A 76 13.01 0.72 -16.46
C PHE A 76 11.89 -0.18 -15.92
N PHE A 77 11.79 -1.42 -16.41
CA PHE A 77 10.72 -2.33 -16.00
C PHE A 77 11.14 -3.19 -14.81
N ILE A 78 10.23 -3.34 -13.85
CA ILE A 78 10.44 -4.16 -12.64
C ILE A 78 9.30 -5.17 -12.56
N GLN A 79 9.61 -6.42 -12.23
CA GLN A 79 8.59 -7.46 -12.07
C GLN A 79 7.67 -7.14 -10.88
N PRO A 80 6.33 -7.27 -11.02
CA PRO A 80 5.41 -7.21 -9.89
C PRO A 80 5.77 -8.29 -8.88
N THR A 81 6.16 -7.89 -7.66
CA THR A 81 6.73 -8.81 -6.67
C THR A 81 6.02 -8.68 -5.34
N ILE A 82 5.62 -9.82 -4.75
CA ILE A 82 5.26 -9.89 -3.34
C ILE A 82 6.43 -10.47 -2.55
N PHE A 83 6.85 -9.77 -1.49
CA PHE A 83 7.88 -10.21 -0.57
C PHE A 83 7.26 -10.85 0.66
N THR A 84 7.81 -11.99 1.06
CA THR A 84 7.48 -12.73 2.28
C THR A 84 8.72 -12.87 3.15
N ASP A 85 8.59 -13.53 4.30
CA ASP A 85 9.69 -13.74 5.25
C ASP A 85 10.34 -12.43 5.74
N THR A 86 9.57 -11.35 5.72
CA THR A 86 10.00 -10.03 6.15
C THR A 86 9.84 -9.84 7.64
N THR A 87 10.74 -9.07 8.26
CA THR A 87 10.56 -8.59 9.64
C THR A 87 10.13 -7.13 9.66
N PRO A 88 9.46 -6.66 10.73
CA PRO A 88 9.00 -5.27 10.82
C PRO A 88 10.10 -4.22 10.67
N TYR A 89 11.35 -4.56 11.00
CA TYR A 89 12.48 -3.62 10.96
C TYR A 89 13.15 -3.51 9.59
N MET A 90 12.76 -4.36 8.62
CA MET A 90 13.33 -4.28 7.28
C MET A 90 12.95 -2.98 6.60
N ARG A 91 13.92 -2.39 5.90
CA ARG A 91 13.76 -1.11 5.20
C ARG A 91 12.56 -1.11 4.24
N MET A 92 12.34 -2.21 3.52
CA MET A 92 11.23 -2.36 2.57
C MET A 92 9.84 -2.40 3.24
N VAL A 93 9.77 -2.68 4.54
CA VAL A 93 8.53 -2.66 5.34
C VAL A 93 8.27 -1.28 5.91
N GLN A 94 9.33 -0.58 6.35
CA GLN A 94 9.22 0.72 7.02
C GLN A 94 9.11 1.90 6.06
N GLU A 95 9.83 1.84 4.93
CA GLU A 95 9.92 2.91 3.96
C GLU A 95 9.00 2.70 2.75
N GLU A 96 8.65 3.80 2.08
CA GLU A 96 7.86 3.75 0.87
C GLU A 96 8.73 3.46 -0.37
N ILE A 97 8.51 2.29 -0.98
CA ILE A 97 9.28 1.81 -2.14
C ILE A 97 8.88 2.55 -3.43
N PHE A 98 7.61 2.93 -3.58
CA PHE A 98 7.04 3.52 -4.82
C PHE A 98 7.16 2.66 -6.09
N GLY A 99 7.45 1.37 -5.94
CA GLY A 99 7.52 0.41 -7.05
C GLY A 99 6.40 -0.64 -7.03
N PRO A 100 6.40 -1.58 -7.99
CA PRO A 100 5.43 -2.68 -8.08
C PRO A 100 5.77 -3.80 -7.07
N CYS A 101 6.02 -3.42 -5.82
CA CYS A 101 6.40 -4.30 -4.73
C CYS A 101 5.37 -4.21 -3.60
N ALA A 102 5.01 -5.36 -3.04
CA ALA A 102 4.23 -5.46 -1.82
C ALA A 102 4.91 -6.42 -0.85
N VAL A 103 4.65 -6.26 0.44
CA VAL A 103 5.08 -7.17 1.50
C VAL A 103 3.85 -7.86 2.07
N ALA A 104 3.87 -9.19 2.17
CA ALA A 104 2.83 -9.97 2.82
C ALA A 104 3.34 -10.64 4.09
N SER A 105 2.63 -10.41 5.19
CA SER A 105 2.90 -11.03 6.48
C SER A 105 1.66 -11.75 7.00
N SER A 106 1.89 -12.93 7.57
CA SER A 106 0.86 -13.71 8.26
C SER A 106 0.73 -13.24 9.70
N ASP A 107 -0.51 -13.05 10.19
CA ASP A 107 -0.75 -12.95 11.62
C ASP A 107 -0.94 -14.34 12.21
N ILE A 108 0.14 -14.88 12.78
CA ILE A 108 0.19 -16.24 13.34
C ILE A 108 -0.78 -16.41 14.53
N HIS A 109 -1.21 -15.31 15.16
CA HIS A 109 -1.95 -15.37 16.42
C HIS A 109 -3.48 -15.24 16.29
N ASP A 110 -4.02 -15.10 15.07
CA ASP A 110 -5.44 -14.75 14.81
C ASP A 110 -5.94 -13.59 15.71
N ASN A 111 -5.04 -12.67 16.03
CA ASN A 111 -5.29 -11.60 16.96
C ASN A 111 -5.28 -10.28 16.20
N PHE A 112 -6.47 -9.87 15.75
CA PHE A 112 -6.61 -8.63 15.00
C PHE A 112 -6.08 -7.39 15.76
N LEU A 113 -5.98 -7.42 17.10
CA LEU A 113 -5.35 -6.34 17.86
C LEU A 113 -3.84 -6.26 17.62
N HIS A 114 -3.18 -7.40 17.44
CA HIS A 114 -1.77 -7.46 17.08
C HIS A 114 -1.54 -6.87 15.68
N VAL A 115 -2.38 -7.23 14.71
CA VAL A 115 -2.34 -6.64 13.35
C VAL A 115 -2.57 -5.14 13.38
N ILE A 116 -3.52 -4.64 14.18
CA ILE A 116 -3.75 -3.20 14.32
C ILE A 116 -2.49 -2.50 14.84
N ARG A 117 -1.80 -3.08 15.83
CA ARG A 117 -0.56 -2.51 16.35
C ARG A 117 0.51 -2.45 15.27
N GLN A 118 0.76 -3.54 14.55
CA GLN A 118 1.75 -3.56 13.46
C GLN A 118 1.38 -2.62 12.31
N ALA A 119 0.10 -2.57 11.93
CA ALA A 119 -0.37 -1.68 10.86
C ALA A 119 -0.18 -0.20 11.24
N ASN A 120 -0.40 0.15 12.50
CA ASN A 120 -0.16 1.49 13.02
C ASN A 120 1.31 1.78 13.34
N ASP A 121 2.17 0.76 13.46
CA ASP A 121 3.60 0.91 13.70
C ASP A 121 4.33 1.28 12.41
N THR A 122 4.18 2.55 12.05
CA THR A 122 4.78 3.20 10.89
C THR A 122 4.69 4.70 11.08
N MET A 123 5.65 5.41 10.49
CA MET A 123 5.65 6.88 10.44
C MET A 123 4.62 7.42 9.44
N TYR A 124 4.14 6.58 8.52
CA TYR A 124 3.21 6.95 7.44
C TYR A 124 1.83 6.37 7.66
N CYS A 125 0.78 7.14 7.38
CA CYS A 125 -0.60 6.63 7.38
C CYS A 125 -1.47 7.45 6.42
N LEU A 126 -1.45 7.08 5.14
CA LEU A 126 -2.30 7.71 4.13
C LEU A 126 -3.68 7.04 4.07
N ALA A 127 -3.71 5.75 3.73
CA ALA A 127 -4.93 4.99 3.60
C ALA A 127 -4.77 3.55 4.09
N SER A 128 -5.89 2.91 4.42
CA SER A 128 -5.97 1.50 4.81
C SER A 128 -7.17 0.81 4.17
N ALA A 129 -7.10 -0.51 4.02
CA ALA A 129 -8.22 -1.32 3.54
C ALA A 129 -8.37 -2.57 4.38
N VAL A 130 -9.62 -2.91 4.74
CA VAL A 130 -9.96 -4.06 5.58
C VAL A 130 -10.91 -4.98 4.81
N PHE A 131 -10.54 -6.25 4.68
CA PHE A 131 -11.34 -7.27 4.02
C PHE A 131 -11.80 -8.30 5.06
N SER A 132 -13.09 -8.33 5.37
CA SER A 132 -13.68 -9.28 6.32
C SER A 132 -15.17 -9.49 6.01
N LYS A 133 -15.67 -10.73 6.11
CA LYS A 133 -17.11 -11.06 6.01
C LYS A 133 -17.91 -10.64 7.25
N ASP A 134 -17.25 -10.40 8.37
CA ASP A 134 -17.83 -9.81 9.57
C ASP A 134 -17.69 -8.29 9.49
N ILE A 135 -18.83 -7.58 9.45
CA ILE A 135 -18.89 -6.12 9.37
C ILE A 135 -18.52 -5.45 10.70
N ASN A 136 -18.86 -6.05 11.84
CA ASN A 136 -18.52 -5.49 13.15
C ASN A 136 -17.02 -5.55 13.37
N ARG A 137 -16.39 -6.67 13.01
CA ARG A 137 -14.92 -6.80 13.01
C ARG A 137 -14.29 -5.80 12.05
N ALA A 138 -14.82 -5.66 10.84
CA ALA A 138 -14.28 -4.73 9.85
C ALA A 138 -14.33 -3.26 10.31
N LEU A 139 -15.47 -2.82 10.85
CA LEU A 139 -15.65 -1.48 11.39
C LEU A 139 -14.75 -1.25 12.61
N THR A 140 -14.66 -2.22 13.52
CA THR A 140 -13.79 -2.13 14.70
C THR A 140 -12.33 -1.96 14.31
N ILE A 141 -11.86 -2.71 13.32
CA ILE A 141 -10.49 -2.58 12.81
C ILE A 141 -10.33 -1.21 12.14
N ALA A 142 -11.24 -0.81 11.25
CA ALA A 142 -11.17 0.46 10.53
C ALA A 142 -11.10 1.67 11.48
N HIS A 143 -11.87 1.67 12.57
CA HIS A 143 -11.84 2.73 13.58
C HIS A 143 -10.55 2.77 14.42
N ARG A 144 -9.83 1.65 14.53
CA ARG A 144 -8.58 1.56 15.30
C ARG A 144 -7.32 1.80 14.46
N LEU A 145 -7.44 1.76 13.12
CA LEU A 145 -6.35 2.10 12.22
C LEU A 145 -6.18 3.63 12.16
N GLN A 146 -4.96 4.09 12.35
CA GLN A 146 -4.60 5.52 12.35
C GLN A 146 -4.41 6.05 10.93
N ALA A 147 -5.34 5.79 10.01
CA ALA A 147 -5.27 6.19 8.60
C ALA A 147 -6.23 7.33 8.28
N GLY A 148 -5.87 8.20 7.32
CA GLY A 148 -6.76 9.30 6.91
C GLY A 148 -7.93 8.87 6.05
N THR A 149 -7.84 7.68 5.43
CA THR A 149 -8.94 7.02 4.74
C THR A 149 -8.91 5.53 5.03
N ALA A 150 -10.06 4.94 5.35
CA ALA A 150 -10.20 3.50 5.58
C ALA A 150 -11.30 2.95 4.68
N TRP A 151 -10.97 1.92 3.91
CA TRP A 151 -11.91 1.22 3.03
C TRP A 151 -12.29 -0.14 3.61
N ILE A 152 -13.56 -0.53 3.52
CA ILE A 152 -14.04 -1.85 3.97
C ILE A 152 -14.55 -2.63 2.75
N ARG A 153 -14.02 -3.85 2.54
CA ARG A 153 -14.32 -4.75 1.40
C ARG A 153 -14.15 -4.13 0.02
N PHE A 154 -13.40 -3.04 -0.06
CA PHE A 154 -13.23 -2.30 -1.28
C PHE A 154 -11.75 -2.29 -1.65
N LYS A 155 -11.44 -2.60 -2.91
CA LYS A 155 -10.07 -2.46 -3.40
C LYS A 155 -9.70 -0.98 -3.34
N ALA A 156 -8.64 -0.69 -2.59
CA ALA A 156 -8.02 0.63 -2.41
C ALA A 156 -7.67 1.40 -3.70
N SER A 157 -7.82 0.77 -4.87
CA SER A 157 -7.62 1.43 -6.16
C SER A 157 -8.85 2.29 -6.50
N LEU A 158 -8.67 3.61 -6.32
CA LEU A 158 -9.29 4.63 -7.17
C LEU A 158 -10.79 4.91 -7.01
N PHE A 159 -11.33 4.97 -5.79
CA PHE A 159 -12.52 5.77 -5.52
C PHE A 159 -12.18 6.97 -4.64
N LEU A 160 -11.35 7.85 -5.20
CA LEU A 160 -11.31 9.24 -4.76
C LEU A 160 -12.52 9.92 -5.38
N HIS A 161 -13.50 10.26 -4.56
CA HIS A 161 -14.64 11.05 -5.02
C HIS A 161 -14.39 12.51 -4.70
N ALA A 162 -14.74 13.42 -5.61
CA ALA A 162 -14.51 14.85 -5.42
C ALA A 162 -15.14 15.40 -4.12
N ASN A 163 -16.22 14.77 -3.64
CA ASN A 163 -16.91 15.15 -2.40
C ASN A 163 -16.38 14.47 -1.13
N ILE A 164 -15.53 13.44 -1.23
CA ILE A 164 -15.03 12.68 -0.08
C ILE A 164 -13.63 13.20 0.25
N PRO A 165 -13.38 13.72 1.47
CA PRO A 165 -12.06 14.21 1.83
C PRO A 165 -11.06 13.05 1.84
N PHE A 166 -9.93 13.29 1.20
CA PHE A 166 -8.78 12.41 1.25
C PHE A 166 -7.67 13.11 2.02
N GLY A 167 -7.01 12.40 2.92
CA GLY A 167 -5.81 12.98 3.48
C GLY A 167 -5.09 12.11 4.46
N ARG A 168 -4.21 12.78 5.19
CA ARG A 168 -3.01 12.17 5.72
C ARG A 168 -3.06 12.16 7.25
N PHE A 169 -2.49 11.12 7.85
CA PHE A 169 -2.15 11.08 9.27
C PHE A 169 -0.63 10.98 9.42
N LYS A 170 -0.11 11.43 10.57
CA LYS A 170 1.32 11.40 10.90
C LYS A 170 2.18 12.14 9.86
N GLN A 171 3.34 11.59 9.51
CA GLN A 171 4.24 12.19 8.52
C GLN A 171 3.75 12.03 7.08
N SER A 172 2.61 11.37 6.84
CA SER A 172 2.02 11.40 5.50
C SER A 172 1.59 12.80 5.09
N GLY A 173 1.42 13.75 6.03
CA GLY A 173 1.25 15.17 5.75
C GLY A 173 0.13 15.84 6.56
N ILE A 174 -0.12 17.12 6.27
CA ILE A 174 -1.03 17.99 7.03
C ILE A 174 -2.25 18.34 6.18
N GLY A 175 -3.43 18.29 6.81
CA GLY A 175 -4.69 18.70 6.20
C GLY A 175 -5.40 17.60 5.39
N ARG A 176 -6.39 18.03 4.62
CA ARG A 176 -7.21 17.19 3.74
C ARG A 176 -7.33 17.87 2.38
N GLU A 177 -7.35 17.06 1.34
CA GLU A 177 -7.67 17.44 -0.04
C GLU A 177 -9.01 16.80 -0.41
N LEU A 178 -9.66 17.29 -1.47
CA LEU A 178 -11.04 16.96 -1.85
C LEU A 178 -12.10 17.33 -0.78
N GLY A 179 -13.37 17.22 -1.17
CA GLY A 179 -14.52 17.59 -0.36
C GLY A 179 -14.53 19.07 0.05
N GLU A 180 -15.44 19.43 0.95
CA GLU A 180 -15.47 20.79 1.51
C GLU A 180 -14.20 21.14 2.30
N TYR A 181 -13.50 20.13 2.81
CA TYR A 181 -12.32 20.31 3.65
C TYR A 181 -11.15 20.92 2.86
N ALA A 182 -11.06 20.64 1.55
CA ALA A 182 -10.09 21.29 0.68
C ALA A 182 -10.34 22.80 0.56
N LEU A 183 -11.61 23.22 0.45
CA LEU A 183 -11.97 24.63 0.32
C LEU A 183 -11.61 25.42 1.59
N LYS A 184 -11.80 24.83 2.78
CA LYS A 184 -11.42 25.44 4.07
C LYS A 184 -9.93 25.77 4.16
N LYS A 185 -9.06 25.11 3.40
CA LYS A 185 -7.62 25.42 3.35
C LYS A 185 -7.32 26.75 2.66
N TYR A 186 -8.18 27.16 1.74
CA TYR A 186 -8.01 28.39 0.95
C TYR A 186 -8.95 29.51 1.42
N GLY A 187 -9.94 29.20 2.25
CA GLY A 187 -10.83 30.18 2.87
C GLY A 187 -10.22 30.82 4.12
N PHE A 188 -10.46 32.11 4.30
CA PHE A 188 -10.12 32.82 5.54
C PHE A 188 -11.40 33.06 6.35
N SER A 189 -11.46 32.58 7.59
CA SER A 189 -12.55 32.91 8.50
C SER A 189 -12.27 34.26 9.17
N SER A 190 -12.95 35.32 8.72
CA SER A 190 -12.96 36.60 9.43
C SER A 190 -13.86 36.50 10.67
N PRO A 191 -13.41 36.90 11.87
CA PRO A 191 -14.21 36.84 13.09
C PRO A 191 -15.33 37.90 13.18
N PHE A 192 -15.56 38.70 12.14
CA PHE A 192 -16.58 39.75 12.16
C PHE A 192 -17.94 39.24 11.67
N ALA A 193 -18.77 38.76 12.62
CA ALA A 193 -20.25 38.86 12.60
C ALA A 193 -20.87 38.19 13.84
N ALA A 194 -20.81 38.87 14.99
CA ALA A 194 -21.74 38.67 16.10
C ALA A 194 -21.77 39.98 16.92
N ALA A 195 -22.55 40.95 16.44
CA ALA A 195 -22.99 42.12 17.19
C ALA A 195 -24.48 42.34 16.86
#